data_AF-A0A124DZ10-F1
#
_entry.id   AF-A0A124DZ10-F1
#
_cell.length_a   1.000
_cell.length_b   1.000
_cell.length_c   1.000
_cell.angle_alpha   90.00
_cell.angle_beta   90.00
_cell.angle_gamma   90.00
#
_symmetry.space_group_name_H-M   'P 1'
#
loop_
_entity.id
_entity.type
_entity.pdbx_description
1 polymer ?
#
loop_
_entity_poly.entity_id
_entity_poly.type
_entity_poly.pdbx_seq_one_letter_code
_entity_poly.pdbx_strand_id
1 'polypeptide(L)'
;MINQQSKPKHSFSERRPVLTVVIIELLLLLAVFAAGAIATIKQLDYTSPVLISFTPIAIVLIIYMTLRRKWGETGFRSLRSIPANHAKYYIPLLLVLGTLALKGFGELSLSRVAFFIFFTLLVAFVEETIYRGLIFKTLLQKSAVAAVVTSSILFSITHLLNALSGQNLTDTIMQLVYALLLGAALALLMLKNGNIVPLILFHFIHNLIQFLGNDLEDSGTLPYDLFILAVLIAYCVWLVWSHRKNSSIPSKGSEQANTVVH
;
A
#
# COMPACT_ATOMS: atom_id res chain seq x y z
N MET A 1 -15.89 47.45 10.14
CA MET A 1 -16.44 46.09 9.95
C MET A 1 -15.30 45.09 10.11
N ILE A 2 -15.26 44.37 11.23
CA ILE A 2 -14.18 43.42 11.54
C ILE A 2 -14.44 42.15 10.72
N ASN A 3 -13.53 41.85 9.80
CA ASN A 3 -13.56 40.67 8.97
C ASN A 3 -13.38 39.42 9.87
N GLN A 4 -14.47 38.72 10.17
CA GLN A 4 -14.41 37.44 10.87
C GLN A 4 -13.75 36.43 9.94
N GLN A 5 -12.43 36.25 10.07
CA GLN A 5 -11.75 35.09 9.53
C GLN A 5 -12.37 33.85 10.18
N SER A 6 -13.20 33.14 9.42
CA SER A 6 -13.77 31.87 9.86
C SER A 6 -12.61 30.90 10.12
N LYS A 7 -12.48 30.45 11.38
CA LYS A 7 -11.51 29.40 11.73
C LYS A 7 -11.70 28.22 10.76
N PRO A 8 -10.63 27.67 10.16
CA PRO A 8 -10.77 26.54 9.26
C PRO A 8 -11.46 25.39 10.01
N LYS A 9 -12.60 24.93 9.49
CA LYS A 9 -13.32 23.78 10.08
C LYS A 9 -12.46 22.54 9.87
N HIS A 10 -11.69 22.16 10.91
CA HIS A 10 -10.93 20.92 10.91
C HIS A 10 -11.81 19.73 10.56
N SER A 11 -11.34 18.89 9.63
CA SER A 11 -12.05 17.69 9.18
C SER A 11 -12.16 16.64 10.30
N PHE A 12 -13.12 15.71 10.22
CA PHE A 12 -13.27 14.66 11.24
C PHE A 12 -11.98 13.84 11.40
N SER A 13 -11.31 13.52 10.28
CA SER A 13 -10.03 12.81 10.25
C SER A 13 -8.91 13.55 10.97
N GLU A 14 -8.90 14.88 10.95
CA GLU A 14 -7.94 15.68 11.72
C GLU A 14 -8.22 15.65 13.22
N ARG A 15 -9.50 15.70 13.59
CA ARG A 15 -9.90 15.73 15.01
C ARG A 15 -9.76 14.37 15.68
N ARG A 16 -10.07 13.29 14.96
CA ARG A 16 -10.10 11.90 15.47
C ARG A 16 -9.41 10.93 14.50
N PRO A 17 -8.07 11.05 14.32
CA PRO A 17 -7.34 10.25 13.33
C PRO A 17 -7.40 8.74 13.61
N VAL A 18 -7.25 8.32 14.88
CA VAL A 18 -7.30 6.89 15.24
C VAL A 18 -8.69 6.31 14.99
N LEU A 19 -9.76 6.99 15.41
CA LEU A 19 -11.13 6.54 15.15
C LEU A 19 -11.45 6.48 13.65
N THR A 20 -10.93 7.42 12.86
CA THR A 20 -11.07 7.39 11.40
C THR A 20 -10.44 6.13 10.80
N VAL A 21 -9.23 5.79 11.21
CA VAL A 21 -8.55 4.56 10.77
C VAL A 21 -9.34 3.32 11.16
N VAL A 22 -9.80 3.24 12.41
CA VAL A 22 -10.62 2.12 12.90
C VAL A 22 -11.91 1.97 12.08
N ILE A 23 -12.60 3.08 11.77
CA ILE A 23 -13.82 3.03 10.94
C ILE A 23 -13.51 2.55 9.53
N ILE A 24 -12.46 3.08 8.88
CA ILE A 24 -12.07 2.66 7.52
C ILE A 24 -11.77 1.15 7.51
N GLU A 25 -10.98 0.68 8.48
CA GLU A 25 -10.60 -0.72 8.61
C GLU A 25 -11.81 -1.64 8.83
N LEU A 26 -12.69 -1.28 9.78
CA LEU A 26 -13.89 -2.07 10.06
C LEU A 26 -14.84 -2.13 8.87
N LEU A 27 -14.99 -1.04 8.11
CA LEU A 27 -15.79 -1.03 6.90
C LEU A 27 -15.20 -1.92 5.80
N LEU A 28 -13.86 -1.90 5.63
CA LEU A 28 -13.17 -2.78 4.69
C LEU A 28 -13.35 -4.25 5.09
N LEU A 29 -13.06 -4.59 6.35
CA LEU A 29 -13.21 -5.96 6.88
C LEU A 29 -14.65 -6.45 6.75
N LEU A 30 -15.65 -5.61 7.06
CA LEU A 30 -17.06 -5.95 6.90
C LEU A 30 -17.42 -6.21 5.44
N ALA A 31 -16.95 -5.38 4.51
CA ALA A 31 -17.23 -5.54 3.09
C ALA A 31 -16.61 -6.83 2.52
N VAL A 32 -15.35 -7.12 2.86
CA VAL A 32 -14.65 -8.34 2.43
C VAL A 32 -15.29 -9.58 3.07
N PHE A 33 -15.61 -9.53 4.36
CA PHE A 33 -16.29 -10.63 5.05
C PHE A 33 -17.67 -10.93 4.45
N ALA A 34 -18.49 -9.90 4.21
CA ALA A 34 -19.81 -10.07 3.59
C ALA A 34 -19.69 -10.63 2.17
N ALA A 35 -18.73 -10.13 1.37
CA ALA A 35 -18.47 -10.64 0.04
C ALA A 35 -18.00 -12.10 0.06
N GLY A 36 -17.14 -12.47 1.01
CA GLY A 36 -16.71 -13.85 1.25
C GLY A 36 -17.88 -14.75 1.60
N ALA A 37 -18.74 -14.35 2.53
CA ALA A 37 -19.94 -15.11 2.90
C ALA A 37 -20.88 -15.32 1.70
N ILE A 38 -21.10 -14.27 0.88
CA ILE A 38 -21.91 -14.38 -0.34
C ILE A 38 -21.29 -15.38 -1.32
N ALA A 39 -19.97 -15.30 -1.55
CA ALA A 39 -19.27 -16.20 -2.47
C ALA A 39 -19.35 -17.65 -2.00
N THR A 40 -19.16 -17.92 -0.70
CA THR A 40 -19.29 -19.26 -0.12
C THR A 40 -20.71 -19.80 -0.25
N ILE A 41 -21.73 -19.02 0.09
CA ILE A 41 -23.14 -19.45 -0.02
C ILE A 41 -23.52 -19.76 -1.48
N LYS A 42 -23.03 -18.95 -2.42
CA LYS A 42 -23.32 -19.10 -3.85
C LYS A 42 -22.34 -20.02 -4.59
N GLN A 43 -21.38 -20.62 -3.90
CA GLN A 43 -20.31 -21.46 -4.48
C GLN A 43 -19.61 -20.78 -5.67
N LEU A 44 -19.28 -19.50 -5.51
CA LEU A 44 -18.60 -18.73 -6.54
C LEU A 44 -17.10 -18.99 -6.52
N ASP A 45 -16.43 -18.61 -7.62
CA ASP A 45 -14.97 -18.70 -7.75
C ASP A 45 -14.25 -17.92 -6.63
N TYR A 46 -13.06 -18.37 -6.25
CA TYR A 46 -12.25 -17.80 -5.17
C TYR A 46 -11.87 -16.32 -5.37
N THR A 47 -11.90 -15.82 -6.62
CA THR A 47 -11.68 -14.39 -6.93
C THR A 47 -12.92 -13.51 -6.66
N SER A 48 -14.10 -14.12 -6.54
CA SER A 48 -15.38 -13.43 -6.41
C SER A 48 -15.51 -12.54 -5.17
N PRO A 49 -15.06 -12.93 -3.96
CA PRO A 49 -15.12 -12.06 -2.78
C PRO A 49 -14.44 -10.71 -3.01
N VAL A 50 -13.27 -10.72 -3.66
CA VAL A 50 -12.54 -9.51 -4.01
C VAL A 50 -13.32 -8.68 -5.01
N LEU A 51 -13.83 -9.28 -6.09
CA LEU A 51 -14.61 -8.53 -7.09
C LEU A 51 -15.89 -7.91 -6.50
N ILE A 52 -16.61 -8.65 -5.66
CA ILE A 52 -17.86 -8.19 -5.03
C ILE A 52 -17.60 -7.04 -4.05
N SER A 53 -16.49 -7.09 -3.29
CA SER A 53 -16.16 -6.06 -2.30
C SER A 53 -15.40 -4.87 -2.90
N PHE A 54 -14.35 -5.12 -3.68
CA PHE A 54 -13.42 -4.07 -4.12
C PHE A 54 -13.96 -3.23 -5.27
N THR A 55 -14.81 -3.78 -6.15
CA THR A 55 -15.43 -3.00 -7.23
C THR A 55 -16.25 -1.82 -6.70
N PRO A 56 -17.24 -2.00 -5.78
CA PRO A 56 -17.97 -0.87 -5.22
C PRO A 56 -17.08 0.04 -4.37
N ILE A 57 -16.11 -0.50 -3.62
CA ILE A 57 -15.15 0.32 -2.85
C ILE A 57 -14.36 1.24 -3.78
N ALA A 58 -13.84 0.72 -4.90
CA ALA A 58 -13.09 1.50 -5.88
C ALA A 58 -13.95 2.64 -6.45
N ILE A 59 -15.21 2.37 -6.79
CA ILE A 59 -16.15 3.39 -7.28
C ILE A 59 -16.35 4.48 -6.21
N VAL A 60 -16.59 4.09 -4.95
CA VAL A 60 -16.76 5.04 -3.84
C VAL A 60 -15.50 5.88 -3.63
N LEU A 61 -14.31 5.27 -3.68
CA LEU A 61 -13.03 5.98 -3.54
C LEU A 61 -12.81 6.97 -4.70
N ILE A 62 -13.08 6.57 -5.94
CA ILE A 62 -12.96 7.43 -7.12
C ILE A 62 -13.92 8.62 -7.02
N ILE A 63 -15.19 8.38 -6.69
CA ILE A 63 -16.20 9.43 -6.51
C ILE A 63 -15.77 10.37 -5.38
N TYR A 64 -15.40 9.83 -4.21
CA TYR A 64 -14.94 10.62 -3.06
C TYR A 64 -13.75 11.50 -3.41
N MET A 65 -12.69 10.93 -3.99
CA MET A 65 -11.47 11.68 -4.32
C MET A 65 -11.72 12.74 -5.40
N THR A 66 -12.61 12.47 -6.35
CA THR A 66 -12.97 13.41 -7.41
C THR A 66 -13.82 14.56 -6.87
N LEU A 67 -14.91 14.27 -6.18
CA LEU A 67 -15.82 15.28 -5.62
C LEU A 67 -15.13 16.15 -4.56
N ARG A 68 -14.19 15.59 -3.79
CA ARG A 68 -13.44 16.32 -2.76
C ARG A 68 -12.10 16.87 -3.25
N ARG A 69 -11.76 16.65 -4.54
CA ARG A 69 -10.50 17.09 -5.18
C ARG A 69 -9.24 16.63 -4.43
N LYS A 70 -9.29 15.42 -3.86
CA LYS A 70 -8.27 14.87 -2.95
C LYS A 70 -7.19 14.00 -3.60
N TRP A 71 -7.24 13.80 -4.90
CA TRP A 71 -6.26 12.97 -5.63
C TRP A 71 -4.79 13.31 -5.28
N GLY A 72 -4.43 14.59 -5.29
CA GLY A 72 -3.06 15.02 -4.95
C GLY A 72 -2.68 14.88 -3.46
N GLU A 73 -3.67 14.94 -2.56
CA GLU A 73 -3.50 14.76 -1.11
C GLU A 73 -3.27 13.28 -0.76
N THR A 74 -4.00 12.38 -1.40
CA THR A 74 -3.87 10.92 -1.27
C THR A 74 -2.64 10.38 -2.00
N GLY A 75 -1.93 11.22 -2.76
CA GLY A 75 -0.63 10.90 -3.37
C GLY A 75 -0.69 10.50 -4.83
N PHE A 76 -1.86 10.56 -5.48
CA PHE A 76 -1.97 10.44 -6.93
C PHE A 76 -1.38 11.69 -7.58
N ARG A 77 -0.09 11.61 -7.89
CA ARG A 77 0.71 12.69 -8.47
C ARG A 77 1.46 12.16 -9.68
N SER A 78 1.79 13.05 -10.61
CA SER A 78 2.66 12.71 -11.74
C SER A 78 3.96 12.07 -11.26
N LEU A 79 4.45 11.04 -11.95
CA LEU A 79 5.75 10.41 -11.66
C LEU A 79 6.91 11.42 -11.68
N ARG A 80 6.76 12.53 -12.41
CA ARG A 80 7.72 13.65 -12.42
C ARG A 80 7.88 14.32 -11.05
N SER A 81 6.97 14.09 -10.11
CA SER A 81 7.09 14.57 -8.73
C SER A 81 8.19 13.84 -7.94
N ILE A 82 8.70 12.72 -8.45
CA ILE A 82 9.76 11.94 -7.82
C ILE A 82 11.10 12.45 -8.36
N PRO A 83 12.02 12.93 -7.50
CA PRO A 83 13.35 13.34 -7.92
C PRO A 83 14.10 12.19 -8.63
N ALA A 84 14.83 12.48 -9.71
CA ALA A 84 15.53 11.44 -10.47
C ALA A 84 16.54 10.64 -9.61
N ASN A 85 17.21 11.30 -8.67
CA ASN A 85 18.13 10.66 -7.71
C ASN A 85 17.42 9.74 -6.69
N HIS A 86 16.09 9.76 -6.62
CA HIS A 86 15.29 8.86 -5.80
C HIS A 86 14.87 7.58 -6.55
N ALA A 87 15.11 7.47 -7.86
CA ALA A 87 14.80 6.26 -8.63
C ALA A 87 15.43 5.00 -8.02
N LYS A 88 16.64 5.12 -7.46
CA LYS A 88 17.35 4.03 -6.78
C LYS A 88 16.60 3.39 -5.63
N TYR A 89 15.69 4.12 -4.98
CA TYR A 89 14.89 3.57 -3.88
C TYR A 89 13.92 2.51 -4.35
N TYR A 90 13.61 2.43 -5.65
CA TYR A 90 12.69 1.43 -6.20
C TYR A 90 13.41 0.17 -6.75
N ILE A 91 14.75 0.16 -6.79
CA ILE A 91 15.52 -0.99 -7.30
C ILE A 91 15.24 -2.29 -6.53
N PRO A 92 15.19 -2.30 -5.17
CA PRO A 92 14.89 -3.53 -4.44
C PRO A 92 13.51 -4.10 -4.77
N LEU A 93 12.54 -3.26 -5.12
CA LEU A 93 11.22 -3.73 -5.58
C LEU A 93 11.32 -4.49 -6.92
N LEU A 94 12.16 -4.02 -7.85
CA LEU A 94 12.41 -4.76 -9.10
C LEU A 94 13.07 -6.12 -8.85
N LEU A 95 13.96 -6.20 -7.86
CA LEU A 95 14.56 -7.48 -7.45
C LEU A 95 13.51 -8.45 -6.88
N VAL A 96 12.56 -7.94 -6.08
CA VAL A 96 11.42 -8.74 -5.60
C VAL A 96 10.59 -9.26 -6.78
N LEU A 97 10.20 -8.39 -7.73
CA LEU A 97 9.43 -8.82 -8.91
C LEU A 97 10.20 -9.84 -9.76
N GLY A 98 11.50 -9.62 -9.98
CA GLY A 98 12.35 -10.55 -10.72
C GLY A 98 12.42 -11.92 -10.03
N THR A 99 12.62 -11.94 -8.71
CA THR A 99 12.67 -13.19 -7.94
C THR A 99 11.34 -13.94 -7.99
N LEU A 100 10.21 -13.22 -7.88
CA LEU A 100 8.88 -13.82 -8.02
C LEU A 100 8.68 -14.45 -9.41
N ALA A 101 9.09 -13.76 -10.47
CA ALA A 101 8.97 -14.27 -11.83
C ALA A 101 9.82 -15.53 -12.08
N LEU A 102 10.93 -15.71 -11.35
CA LEU A 102 11.77 -16.92 -11.42
C LEU A 102 11.06 -18.18 -10.89
N LYS A 103 9.99 -18.04 -10.11
CA LYS A 103 9.14 -19.19 -9.72
C LYS A 103 8.40 -19.81 -10.92
N GLY A 104 8.37 -19.11 -12.06
CA GLY A 104 7.74 -19.57 -13.29
C GLY A 104 6.26 -19.20 -13.38
N PHE A 105 5.73 -19.27 -14.60
CA PHE A 105 4.34 -18.94 -14.92
C PHE A 105 3.58 -20.21 -15.32
N GLY A 106 2.30 -20.24 -14.93
CA GLY A 106 1.31 -21.23 -15.35
C GLY A 106 0.95 -21.13 -16.83
N GLU A 107 -0.04 -21.93 -17.22
CA GLU A 107 -0.62 -21.82 -18.55
C GLU A 107 -1.17 -20.40 -18.78
N LEU A 108 -0.65 -19.74 -19.81
CA LEU A 108 -1.00 -18.38 -20.18
C LEU A 108 -1.98 -18.38 -21.35
N SER A 109 -3.24 -18.08 -21.07
CA SER A 109 -4.24 -17.75 -22.09
C SER A 109 -4.52 -16.25 -22.09
N LEU A 110 -4.91 -15.70 -23.25
CA LEU A 110 -5.23 -14.27 -23.37
C LEU A 110 -6.34 -13.84 -22.40
N SER A 111 -7.37 -14.67 -22.24
CA SER A 111 -8.47 -14.42 -21.31
C SER A 111 -8.01 -14.40 -19.85
N ARG A 112 -7.17 -15.36 -19.44
CA ARG A 112 -6.61 -15.42 -18.08
C ARG A 112 -5.75 -14.19 -17.77
N VAL A 113 -4.86 -13.82 -18.68
CA VAL A 113 -3.98 -12.66 -18.52
C VAL A 113 -4.80 -11.38 -18.46
N ALA A 114 -5.76 -11.18 -19.37
CA ALA A 114 -6.62 -10.00 -19.38
C ALA A 114 -7.45 -9.87 -18.08
N PHE A 115 -8.02 -10.99 -17.61
CA PHE A 115 -8.76 -11.03 -16.35
C PHE A 115 -7.87 -10.63 -15.17
N PHE A 116 -6.70 -11.24 -15.01
CA PHE A 116 -5.82 -10.94 -13.89
C PHE A 116 -5.19 -9.56 -13.97
N ILE A 117 -5.00 -8.99 -15.15
CA ILE A 117 -4.60 -7.57 -15.28
C ILE A 117 -5.64 -6.67 -14.62
N PHE A 118 -6.92 -6.85 -14.98
CA PHE A 118 -8.00 -6.06 -14.38
C PHE A 118 -8.13 -6.31 -12.88
N PHE A 119 -8.16 -7.58 -12.49
CA PHE A 119 -8.33 -8.01 -11.10
C PHE A 119 -7.24 -7.44 -10.18
N THR A 120 -5.97 -7.61 -10.56
CA THR A 120 -4.84 -7.20 -9.72
C THR A 120 -4.63 -5.69 -9.71
N LEU A 121 -5.00 -4.99 -10.79
CA LEU A 121 -5.01 -3.52 -10.81
C LEU A 121 -6.09 -2.97 -9.86
N LEU A 122 -7.28 -3.58 -9.85
CA LEU A 122 -8.35 -3.22 -8.91
C LEU A 122 -7.90 -3.41 -7.47
N VAL A 123 -7.29 -4.56 -7.15
CA VAL A 123 -6.71 -4.85 -5.82
C VAL A 123 -5.68 -3.80 -5.43
N ALA A 124 -4.66 -3.60 -6.26
CA ALA A 124 -3.59 -2.65 -5.97
C ALA A 124 -4.11 -1.22 -5.81
N PHE A 125 -5.07 -0.80 -6.64
CA PHE A 125 -5.69 0.51 -6.53
C PHE A 125 -6.41 0.69 -5.19
N VAL A 126 -7.30 -0.25 -4.83
CA VAL A 126 -8.10 -0.15 -3.59
C VAL A 126 -7.20 -0.17 -2.36
N GLU A 127 -6.32 -1.16 -2.28
CA GLU A 127 -5.48 -1.36 -1.10
C GLU A 127 -4.50 -0.21 -0.91
N GLU A 128 -3.74 0.18 -1.94
CA GLU A 128 -2.82 1.30 -1.79
C GLU A 128 -3.57 2.61 -1.47
N THR A 129 -4.73 2.85 -2.08
CA THR A 129 -5.52 4.04 -1.79
C THR A 129 -5.96 4.07 -0.33
N ILE A 130 -6.44 2.95 0.21
CA ILE A 130 -6.87 2.84 1.61
C ILE A 130 -5.66 2.97 2.54
N TYR A 131 -4.63 2.14 2.37
CA TYR A 131 -3.54 2.05 3.33
C TYR A 131 -2.55 3.21 3.22
N ARG A 132 -2.12 3.58 2.01
CA ARG A 132 -1.09 4.63 1.79
C ARG A 132 -1.74 5.99 1.55
N GLY A 133 -2.88 6.01 0.87
CA GLY A 133 -3.60 7.23 0.54
C GLY A 133 -4.45 7.80 1.68
N LEU A 134 -5.07 6.95 2.51
CA LEU A 134 -5.99 7.39 3.58
C LEU A 134 -5.45 7.12 4.99
N ILE A 135 -5.22 5.86 5.36
CA ILE A 135 -4.81 5.45 6.72
C ILE A 135 -3.45 6.07 7.06
N PHE A 136 -2.44 5.82 6.24
CA PHE A 136 -1.09 6.36 6.42
C PHE A 136 -1.11 7.89 6.51
N LYS A 137 -1.79 8.57 5.57
CA LYS A 137 -1.91 10.05 5.57
C LYS A 137 -2.59 10.61 6.81
N THR A 138 -3.62 9.92 7.31
CA THR A 138 -4.33 10.31 8.53
C THR A 138 -3.42 10.17 9.75
N LEU A 139 -2.64 9.09 9.82
CA LEU A 139 -1.72 8.83 10.94
C LEU A 139 -0.43 9.63 10.91
N LEU A 140 -0.04 10.19 9.75
CA LEU A 140 1.11 11.10 9.66
C LEU A 140 0.96 12.33 10.55
N GLN A 141 -0.28 12.73 10.86
CA GLN A 141 -0.57 13.82 11.80
C GLN A 141 -0.18 13.49 13.25
N LYS A 142 0.03 12.21 13.57
CA LYS A 142 0.54 11.75 14.87
C LYS A 142 2.06 11.60 14.83
N SER A 143 2.58 10.77 13.94
CA SER A 143 4.01 10.67 13.66
C SER A 143 4.26 9.81 12.42
N ALA A 144 5.44 9.95 11.82
CA ALA A 144 5.89 9.08 10.73
C ALA A 144 5.92 7.60 11.15
N VAL A 145 6.34 7.31 12.39
CA VAL A 145 6.41 5.95 12.92
C VAL A 145 5.02 5.34 13.06
N ALA A 146 4.06 6.09 13.63
CA ALA A 146 2.69 5.62 13.77
C ALA A 146 2.06 5.34 12.39
N ALA A 147 2.29 6.22 11.42
CA ALA A 147 1.79 6.02 10.07
C ALA A 147 2.35 4.75 9.42
N VAL A 148 3.67 4.57 9.43
CA VAL A 148 4.33 3.40 8.81
C VAL A 148 3.94 2.11 9.52
N VAL A 149 4.04 2.05 10.84
CA VAL A 149 3.84 0.81 11.61
C VAL A 149 2.37 0.40 11.55
N THR A 150 1.45 1.30 11.89
CA THR A 150 0.03 0.93 11.95
C THR A 150 -0.53 0.62 10.56
N SER A 151 -0.20 1.38 9.52
CA SER A 151 -0.72 1.05 8.17
C SER A 151 -0.24 -0.31 7.68
N SER A 152 1.00 -0.70 8.03
CA SER A 152 1.59 -1.97 7.62
C SER A 152 1.02 -3.16 8.39
N ILE A 153 0.76 -2.98 9.69
CA ILE A 153 0.10 -3.98 10.53
C ILE A 153 -1.33 -4.22 10.05
N LEU A 154 -2.11 -3.16 9.80
CA LEU A 154 -3.48 -3.29 9.31
C LEU A 154 -3.52 -3.97 7.93
N PHE A 155 -2.65 -3.55 7.01
CA PHE A 155 -2.48 -4.19 5.71
C PHE A 155 -2.15 -5.69 5.82
N SER A 156 -1.27 -6.07 6.75
CA SER A 156 -0.97 -7.48 7.01
C SER A 156 -2.19 -8.23 7.55
N ILE A 157 -2.86 -7.70 8.58
CA ILE A 157 -3.98 -8.36 9.27
C ILE A 157 -5.18 -8.62 8.35
N THR A 158 -5.46 -7.78 7.34
CA THR A 158 -6.57 -8.06 6.41
C THR A 158 -6.40 -9.36 5.62
N HIS A 159 -5.16 -9.83 5.46
CA HIS A 159 -4.90 -11.11 4.80
C HIS A 159 -5.27 -12.32 5.67
N LEU A 160 -5.54 -12.16 6.97
CA LEU A 160 -6.12 -13.23 7.80
C LEU A 160 -7.48 -13.70 7.26
N LEU A 161 -8.21 -12.85 6.53
CA LEU A 161 -9.48 -13.24 5.92
C LEU A 161 -9.31 -14.35 4.87
N ASN A 162 -8.13 -14.48 4.25
CA ASN A 162 -7.86 -15.56 3.30
C ASN A 162 -7.84 -16.94 3.99
N ALA A 163 -7.44 -16.99 5.26
CA ALA A 163 -7.52 -18.23 6.06
C ALA A 163 -8.98 -18.67 6.23
N LEU A 164 -9.91 -17.71 6.40
CA LEU A 164 -11.35 -17.98 6.45
C LEU A 164 -11.90 -18.46 5.09
N SER A 165 -11.18 -18.20 3.99
CA SER A 165 -11.48 -18.69 2.64
C SER A 165 -10.80 -20.02 2.31
N GLY A 166 -10.17 -20.69 3.29
CA GLY A 166 -9.62 -22.04 3.15
C GLY A 166 -8.12 -22.14 2.89
N GLN A 167 -7.38 -21.01 2.93
CA GLN A 167 -5.92 -21.06 2.87
C GLN A 167 -5.33 -21.78 4.08
N ASN A 168 -4.29 -22.59 3.87
CA ASN A 168 -3.63 -23.29 4.97
C ASN A 168 -2.90 -22.31 5.92
N LEU A 169 -2.70 -22.73 7.16
CA LEU A 169 -2.16 -21.87 8.20
C LEU A 169 -0.72 -21.41 7.91
N THR A 170 0.12 -22.28 7.35
CA THR A 170 1.53 -21.96 7.04
C THR A 170 1.63 -20.85 6.00
N ASP A 171 0.87 -20.96 4.91
CA ASP A 171 0.81 -19.97 3.85
C ASP A 171 0.20 -18.68 4.34
N THR A 172 -0.83 -18.74 5.18
CA THR A 172 -1.37 -17.55 5.83
C THR A 172 -0.31 -16.85 6.67
N ILE A 173 0.42 -17.57 7.54
CA ILE A 173 1.48 -16.96 8.38
C ILE A 173 2.57 -16.33 7.51
N MET A 174 3.04 -17.05 6.48
CA MET A 174 4.03 -16.52 5.53
C MET A 174 3.50 -15.26 4.82
N GLN A 175 2.23 -15.26 4.40
CA GLN A 175 1.58 -14.11 3.79
C GLN A 175 1.48 -12.93 4.75
N LEU A 176 1.19 -13.14 6.04
CA LEU A 176 1.14 -12.05 7.02
C LEU A 176 2.51 -11.40 7.21
N VAL A 177 3.57 -12.20 7.35
CA VAL A 177 4.94 -11.70 7.51
C VAL A 177 5.37 -10.95 6.25
N TYR A 178 5.10 -11.52 5.08
CA TYR A 178 5.39 -10.91 3.80
C TYR A 178 4.64 -9.58 3.63
N ALA A 179 3.32 -9.57 3.85
CA ALA A 179 2.48 -8.39 3.75
C ALA A 179 2.88 -7.31 4.75
N LEU A 180 3.33 -7.66 5.95
CA LEU A 180 3.84 -6.69 6.93
C LEU A 180 5.12 -6.00 6.43
N LEU A 181 6.08 -6.77 5.92
CA LEU A 181 7.37 -6.25 5.45
C LEU A 181 7.20 -5.42 4.17
N LEU A 182 6.45 -5.95 3.19
CA LEU A 182 6.13 -5.20 1.99
C LEU A 182 5.27 -3.96 2.32
N GLY A 183 4.33 -4.15 3.24
CA GLY A 183 3.60 -3.16 4.02
C GLY A 183 4.44 -1.93 4.33
N ALA A 184 5.47 -2.17 5.14
CA ALA A 184 6.39 -1.18 5.66
C ALA A 184 7.24 -0.56 4.54
N ALA A 185 7.74 -1.35 3.59
CA ALA A 185 8.54 -0.86 2.48
C ALA A 185 7.78 0.17 1.63
N LEU A 186 6.55 -0.14 1.23
CA LEU A 186 5.70 0.77 0.47
C LEU A 186 5.30 2.01 1.29
N ALA A 187 5.00 1.85 2.59
CA ALA A 187 4.72 2.98 3.46
C ALA A 187 5.93 3.92 3.63
N LEU A 188 7.14 3.38 3.71
CA LEU A 188 8.39 4.16 3.78
C LEU A 188 8.69 4.86 2.45
N LEU A 189 8.39 4.26 1.29
CA LEU A 189 8.46 4.94 0.01
C LEU A 189 7.42 6.06 -0.10
N MET A 190 6.20 5.82 0.41
CA MET A 190 5.15 6.83 0.48
C MET A 190 5.57 8.01 1.36
N LEU A 191 6.22 7.74 2.50
CA LEU A 191 6.81 8.76 3.36
C LEU A 191 7.87 9.58 2.61
N LYS A 192 8.74 8.90 1.87
CA LYS A 192 9.88 9.52 1.17
C LYS A 192 9.46 10.39 -0.01
N ASN A 193 8.58 9.87 -0.86
CA ASN A 193 8.30 10.44 -2.18
C ASN A 193 6.90 11.02 -2.29
N GLY A 194 5.99 10.69 -1.36
CA GLY A 194 4.61 11.19 -1.35
C GLY A 194 3.82 10.86 -2.62
N ASN A 195 4.22 9.82 -3.34
CA ASN A 195 3.63 9.41 -4.62
C ASN A 195 3.21 7.94 -4.55
N ILE A 196 1.91 7.71 -4.72
CA ILE A 196 1.28 6.38 -4.61
C ILE A 196 1.35 5.58 -5.92
N VAL A 197 1.48 6.25 -7.06
CA VAL A 197 1.45 5.63 -8.39
C VAL A 197 2.48 4.51 -8.55
N PRO A 198 3.79 4.69 -8.21
CA PRO A 198 4.74 3.59 -8.33
C PRO A 198 4.46 2.45 -7.34
N LEU A 199 3.76 2.72 -6.23
CA LEU A 199 3.39 1.69 -5.26
C LEU A 199 2.25 0.83 -5.80
N ILE A 200 1.22 1.48 -6.39
CA ILE A 200 0.15 0.79 -7.11
C ILE A 200 0.73 -0.06 -8.25
N LEU A 201 1.62 0.50 -9.06
CA LEU A 201 2.22 -0.23 -10.18
C LEU A 201 3.02 -1.44 -9.71
N PHE A 202 3.85 -1.29 -8.67
CA PHE A 202 4.57 -2.42 -8.10
C PHE A 202 3.61 -3.48 -7.57
N HIS A 203 2.62 -3.08 -6.77
CA HIS A 203 1.68 -4.01 -6.14
C HIS A 203 0.83 -4.73 -7.20
N PHE A 204 0.37 -4.01 -8.22
CA PHE A 204 -0.30 -4.58 -9.39
C PHE A 204 0.56 -5.67 -10.06
N ILE A 205 1.80 -5.35 -10.43
CA ILE A 205 2.68 -6.30 -11.13
C ILE A 205 3.03 -7.47 -10.21
N HIS A 206 3.27 -7.21 -8.94
CA HIS A 206 3.52 -8.22 -7.92
C HIS A 206 2.39 -9.26 -7.88
N ASN A 207 1.15 -8.79 -7.72
CA ASN A 207 -0.01 -9.69 -7.65
C ASN A 207 -0.23 -10.37 -9.00
N LEU A 208 -0.04 -9.67 -10.11
CA LEU A 208 -0.16 -10.26 -11.45
C LEU A 208 0.80 -11.42 -11.64
N ILE A 209 2.06 -11.29 -11.22
CA ILE A 209 3.04 -12.38 -11.27
C ILE A 209 2.59 -13.55 -10.40
N GLN A 210 2.08 -13.30 -9.18
CA GLN A 210 1.61 -14.37 -8.30
C GLN A 210 0.40 -15.12 -8.88
N PHE A 211 -0.63 -14.43 -9.38
CA PHE A 211 -1.83 -15.07 -9.94
C PHE A 211 -1.59 -15.78 -11.28
N LEU A 212 -0.60 -15.33 -12.05
CA LEU A 212 -0.15 -16.01 -13.27
C LEU A 212 0.95 -17.04 -13.01
N GLY A 213 1.41 -17.17 -11.76
CA GLY A 213 2.42 -18.14 -11.36
C GLY A 213 1.94 -19.58 -11.57
N ASN A 214 2.90 -20.51 -11.60
CA ASN A 214 2.56 -21.92 -11.46
C ASN A 214 2.10 -22.18 -10.02
N ASP A 215 1.00 -22.91 -9.87
CA ASP A 215 0.70 -23.66 -8.64
C ASP A 215 1.68 -24.84 -8.57
N LEU A 216 2.98 -24.55 -8.43
CA LEU A 216 3.95 -25.59 -8.16
C LEU A 216 3.57 -26.14 -6.80
N GLU A 217 3.02 -27.36 -6.80
CA GLU A 217 2.86 -28.18 -5.61
C GLU A 217 4.23 -28.33 -4.90
N ASP A 218 4.47 -27.38 -4.00
CA ASP A 218 5.18 -27.40 -2.73
C ASP A 218 6.62 -27.94 -2.62
N SER A 219 7.36 -28.18 -3.72
CA SER A 219 8.71 -28.80 -3.58
C SER A 219 9.94 -27.93 -3.88
N GLY A 220 9.80 -26.62 -4.17
CA GLY A 220 10.99 -25.80 -4.50
C GLY A 220 10.90 -24.28 -4.44
N THR A 221 9.79 -23.69 -3.97
CA THR A 221 9.58 -22.24 -3.97
C THR A 221 10.09 -21.54 -2.70
N LEU A 222 10.23 -22.28 -1.58
CA LEU A 222 10.68 -21.74 -0.29
C LEU A 222 11.97 -20.93 -0.35
N PRO A 223 13.03 -21.32 -1.09
CA PRO A 223 14.25 -20.52 -1.18
C PRO A 223 14.01 -19.12 -1.76
N TYR A 224 13.10 -18.99 -2.73
CA TYR A 224 12.72 -17.71 -3.32
C TYR A 224 11.97 -16.84 -2.30
N ASP A 225 11.06 -17.44 -1.52
CA ASP A 225 10.31 -16.73 -0.48
C ASP A 225 11.22 -16.21 0.63
N LEU A 226 12.14 -17.05 1.12
CA LEU A 226 13.12 -16.64 2.13
C LEU A 226 14.05 -15.55 1.60
N PHE A 227 14.48 -15.64 0.33
CA PHE A 227 15.28 -14.60 -0.29
C PHE A 227 14.52 -13.28 -0.38
N ILE A 228 13.26 -13.29 -0.81
CA ILE A 228 12.43 -12.07 -0.88
C ILE A 228 12.25 -11.47 0.51
N LEU A 229 11.98 -12.28 1.54
CA LEU A 229 11.87 -11.81 2.92
C LEU A 229 13.17 -11.13 3.38
N ALA A 230 14.33 -11.74 3.11
CA ALA A 230 15.62 -11.14 3.42
C ALA A 230 15.84 -9.80 2.70
N VAL A 231 15.48 -9.73 1.40
CA VAL A 231 15.54 -8.49 0.61
C VAL A 231 14.62 -7.42 1.21
N LEU A 232 13.38 -7.76 1.58
CA LEU A 232 12.43 -6.81 2.15
C LEU A 232 12.87 -6.31 3.54
N ILE A 233 13.44 -7.17 4.38
CA ILE A 233 14.00 -6.76 5.69
C ILE A 233 15.15 -5.78 5.48
N ALA A 234 16.14 -6.15 4.65
CA ALA A 234 17.28 -5.29 4.34
C ALA A 234 16.82 -3.95 3.73
N TYR A 235 15.80 -4.01 2.87
CA TYR A 235 15.22 -2.85 2.21
C TYR A 235 14.54 -1.90 3.19
N CYS A 236 13.71 -2.41 4.11
CA CYS A 236 13.09 -1.63 5.17
C CYS A 236 14.15 -0.95 6.06
N VAL A 237 15.19 -1.69 6.46
CA VAL A 237 16.31 -1.14 7.25
C VAL A 237 17.02 -0.01 6.49
N TRP A 238 17.34 -0.23 5.22
CA TRP A 238 17.98 0.77 4.37
C TRP A 238 17.12 2.02 4.17
N LEU A 239 15.81 1.85 3.93
CA LEU A 239 14.88 2.96 3.81
C LEU A 239 14.80 3.76 5.12
N VAL A 240 14.66 3.12 6.28
CA VAL A 240 14.66 3.81 7.58
C VAL A 240 15.97 4.59 7.79
N TRP A 241 17.12 3.98 7.52
CA TRP A 241 18.41 4.64 7.63
C TRP A 241 18.53 5.86 6.70
N SER A 242 18.07 5.72 5.45
CA SER A 242 18.09 6.82 4.48
C SER A 242 17.22 8.02 4.87
N HIS A 243 16.15 7.80 5.66
CA HIS A 243 15.34 8.90 6.21
C HIS A 243 16.09 9.66 7.31
N ARG A 244 16.78 8.94 8.21
CA ARG A 244 17.55 9.54 9.31
C ARG A 244 18.70 10.42 8.80
N LYS A 245 19.38 9.99 7.74
CA LYS A 245 20.50 10.75 7.14
C LYS A 245 20.03 12.08 6.52
N ASN A 246 18.86 12.12 5.90
CA ASN A 246 18.34 13.36 5.33
C ASN A 246 17.80 14.33 6.40
N SER A 247 17.37 13.84 7.56
CA SER A 247 16.96 14.69 8.70
C SER A 247 18.13 15.28 9.50
N SER A 248 19.35 14.78 9.31
CA SER A 248 20.55 15.16 10.09
C SER A 248 21.53 16.07 9.33
N ILE A 249 21.23 16.44 8.08
CA ILE A 249 21.99 17.45 7.34
C ILE A 249 21.32 18.80 7.61
N PRO A 250 21.95 19.72 8.37
CA PRO A 250 21.44 21.09 8.50
C PRO A 250 21.42 21.73 7.12
N SER A 251 20.33 22.42 6.78
CA SER A 251 20.29 23.28 5.60
C SER A 251 21.41 24.32 5.74
N LYS A 252 22.49 24.19 4.95
CA LYS A 252 23.42 25.29 4.73
C LYS A 252 22.66 26.41 4.02
N GLY A 253 22.11 27.34 4.79
CA GLY A 253 21.30 28.43 4.25
C GLY A 253 20.64 29.35 5.29
N SER A 254 21.18 29.46 6.50
CA SER A 254 20.73 30.44 7.51
C SER A 254 21.89 31.18 8.17
N GLU A 255 22.88 31.57 7.37
CA GLU A 255 23.91 32.53 7.77
C GLU A 255 24.07 33.54 6.63
N GLN A 256 23.28 34.61 6.67
CA GLN A 256 23.59 35.97 6.20
C GLN A 256 22.30 36.79 6.13
N ALA A 257 21.77 37.18 7.29
CA ALA A 257 20.87 38.31 7.42
C ALA A 257 20.83 38.74 8.89
N ASN A 258 21.98 39.12 9.44
CA ASN A 258 22.07 39.92 10.66
C ASN A 258 23.45 40.56 10.73
N THR A 259 23.61 41.66 10.00
CA THR A 259 24.64 42.67 10.30
C THR A 259 24.17 44.02 9.77
N VAL A 260 23.70 44.86 10.71
CA VAL A 260 23.88 46.33 10.86
C VAL A 260 23.32 47.19 9.69
N VAL A 261 22.60 48.30 9.88
CA VAL A 261 22.85 49.48 10.74
C VAL A 261 21.54 50.27 10.92
N HIS A 262 21.50 50.99 12.06
CA HIS A 262 20.68 52.16 12.42
C HIS A 262 20.10 52.99 11.27
#